data_AF-A0AAN8H6B4-F1
#
_entry.id   AF-A0AAN8H6B4-F1
#
_cell.length_a   1.000
_cell.length_b   1.000
_cell.length_c   1.000
_cell.angle_alpha   90.00
_cell.angle_beta   90.00
_cell.angle_gamma   90.00
#
_symmetry.space_group_name_H-M   'P 1'
#
loop_
_entity.id
_entity.type
_entity.pdbx_description
1 polymer ?
#
loop_
_entity_poly.entity_id
_entity_poly.type
_entity_poly.pdbx_seq_one_letter_code
_entity_poly.pdbx_strand_id
1 'polypeptide(L)'
;MLGELKRERSGAQSAFTRKANILTRTANSSTEEKLKAEWDKFGSEYCNLISANTNYIEALSEADTESSRQQVNNVGKMAEDCDQRFAEVEQEVKSSLWSRFALLELAPLASRAESHGPSREDQGEA
;
A
#
# COMPACT_ATOMS: atom_id res chain seq x y z
N MET A 1 3.50 -16.45 -27.36
CA MET A 1 3.05 -15.07 -27.14
C MET A 1 1.91 -14.95 -26.12
N LEU A 2 0.63 -15.15 -26.45
CA LEU A 2 -0.48 -14.98 -25.45
C LEU A 2 -0.34 -15.85 -24.19
N GLY A 3 0.09 -17.10 -24.33
CA GLY A 3 0.33 -17.99 -23.20
C GLY A 3 1.48 -17.56 -22.28
N GLU A 4 2.48 -16.87 -22.82
CA GLU A 4 3.62 -16.33 -22.06
C GLU A 4 3.20 -15.08 -21.30
N LEU A 5 2.51 -14.14 -21.96
CA LEU A 5 1.97 -12.93 -21.33
C LEU A 5 0.99 -13.27 -20.20
N LYS A 6 0.13 -14.29 -20.38
CA LYS A 6 -0.74 -14.80 -19.32
C LYS A 6 0.06 -15.28 -18.10
N ARG A 7 1.16 -16.00 -18.34
CA ARG A 7 2.02 -16.55 -17.29
C ARG A 7 2.77 -15.44 -16.55
N GLU A 8 3.31 -14.47 -17.29
CA GLU A 8 3.97 -13.29 -16.76
C GLU A 8 3.02 -12.51 -15.84
N ARG A 9 1.80 -12.22 -16.32
CA ARG A 9 0.73 -11.60 -15.52
C ARG A 9 0.44 -12.35 -14.23
N SER A 10 0.26 -13.67 -14.30
CA SER A 10 0.04 -14.51 -13.11
C SER A 10 1.22 -14.50 -12.14
N GLY A 11 2.45 -14.42 -12.67
CA GLY A 11 3.67 -14.26 -11.87
C GLY A 11 3.70 -12.93 -11.13
N ALA A 12 3.47 -11.83 -11.86
CA ALA A 12 3.43 -10.48 -11.28
C ALA A 12 2.33 -10.36 -10.21
N GLN A 13 1.14 -10.90 -10.47
CA GLN A 13 0.04 -10.91 -9.49
C GLN A 13 0.41 -11.68 -8.21
N SER A 14 1.11 -12.80 -8.35
CA SER A 14 1.57 -13.60 -7.21
C SER A 14 2.65 -12.87 -6.40
N ALA A 15 3.58 -12.17 -7.07
CA ALA A 15 4.63 -11.39 -6.43
C ALA A 15 4.04 -10.20 -5.66
N PHE A 16 3.15 -9.42 -6.31
CA PHE A 16 2.38 -8.34 -5.70
C PHE A 16 1.65 -8.81 -4.44
N THR A 17 0.84 -9.88 -4.56
CA THR A 17 0.06 -10.42 -3.43
C THR A 17 0.96 -10.85 -2.27
N ARG A 18 2.10 -11.48 -2.58
CA ARG A 18 3.07 -11.90 -1.55
C ARG A 18 3.65 -10.69 -0.81
N LYS A 19 4.01 -9.62 -1.53
CA LYS A 19 4.54 -8.40 -0.93
C LYS A 19 3.51 -7.63 -0.13
N ALA A 20 2.29 -7.50 -0.63
CA ALA A 20 1.16 -6.94 0.11
C ALA A 20 1.00 -7.63 1.48
N ASN A 21 0.97 -8.97 1.47
CA ASN A 21 0.81 -9.75 2.70
C ASN A 21 1.99 -9.63 3.67
N ILE A 22 3.22 -9.47 3.16
CA ILE A 22 4.39 -9.21 4.01
C ILE A 22 4.24 -7.85 4.71
N LEU A 23 3.90 -6.80 3.97
CA LEU A 23 3.74 -5.46 4.54
C LEU A 23 2.62 -5.43 5.58
N THR A 24 1.43 -5.94 5.27
CA THR A 24 0.30 -6.00 6.22
C THR A 24 0.68 -6.71 7.53
N ARG A 25 1.44 -7.81 7.45
CA ARG A 25 1.83 -8.57 8.65
C ARG A 25 2.94 -7.90 9.46
N THR A 26 3.81 -7.14 8.81
CA THR A 26 5.07 -6.69 9.41
C THR A 26 5.15 -5.19 9.62
N ALA A 27 4.15 -4.41 9.18
CA ALA A 27 4.10 -2.96 9.29
C ALA A 27 4.40 -2.49 10.72
N ASN A 28 3.71 -3.07 11.71
CA ASN A 28 3.82 -2.65 13.10
C ASN A 28 5.08 -3.15 13.83
N SER A 29 5.74 -4.21 13.35
CA SER A 29 6.88 -4.85 14.03
C SER A 29 8.23 -4.63 13.36
N SER A 30 8.28 -4.16 12.11
CA SER A 30 9.53 -3.90 11.39
C SER A 30 10.17 -2.57 11.78
N THR A 31 11.49 -2.45 11.64
CA THR A 31 12.16 -1.14 11.73
C THR A 31 11.72 -0.23 10.59
N GLU A 32 11.93 1.08 10.73
CA GLU A 32 11.62 2.04 9.69
C GLU A 32 12.38 1.76 8.39
N GLU A 33 13.69 1.44 8.46
CA GLU A 33 14.47 1.17 7.24
C GLU A 33 13.95 -0.07 6.50
N LYS A 34 13.62 -1.13 7.25
CA LYS A 34 13.08 -2.35 6.67
C LYS A 34 11.70 -2.11 6.05
N LEU A 35 10.85 -1.30 6.70
CA LEU A 35 9.52 -0.97 6.21
C LEU A 35 9.60 -0.15 4.92
N LYS A 36 10.50 0.85 4.85
CA LYS A 36 10.79 1.62 3.62
C LYS A 36 11.27 0.70 2.49
N ALA A 37 12.24 -0.17 2.76
CA ALA A 37 12.76 -1.07 1.75
C ALA A 37 11.71 -2.08 1.22
N GLU A 38 10.82 -2.57 2.07
CA GLU A 38 9.72 -3.43 1.62
C GLU A 38 8.60 -2.64 0.91
N TRP A 39 8.37 -1.38 1.29
CA TRP A 39 7.46 -0.48 0.59
C TRP A 39 7.93 -0.19 -0.84
N ASP A 40 9.22 0.13 -1.03
CA ASP A 40 9.79 0.39 -2.36
C ASP A 40 9.67 -0.84 -3.28
N LYS A 41 9.94 -2.04 -2.73
CA LYS A 41 9.74 -3.30 -3.44
C LYS A 41 8.28 -3.52 -3.80
N PHE A 42 7.36 -3.25 -2.87
CA PHE A 42 5.93 -3.41 -3.13
C PHE A 42 5.44 -2.47 -4.24
N GLY A 43 5.86 -1.22 -4.24
CA GLY A 43 5.59 -0.28 -5.34
C GLY A 43 6.15 -0.79 -6.68
N SER A 44 7.35 -1.36 -6.67
CA SER A 44 7.94 -1.97 -7.88
C SER A 44 7.12 -3.16 -8.39
N GLU A 45 6.67 -4.06 -7.51
CA GLU A 45 5.81 -5.19 -7.89
C GLU A 45 4.45 -4.74 -8.42
N TYR A 46 3.90 -3.66 -7.89
CA TYR A 46 2.66 -3.06 -8.39
C TYR A 46 2.83 -2.49 -9.80
N CYS A 47 3.90 -1.75 -10.08
CA CYS A 47 4.22 -1.27 -11.43
C CYS A 47 4.41 -2.43 -12.42
N ASN A 48 5.08 -3.51 -12.00
CA ASN A 48 5.24 -4.71 -12.81
C ASN A 48 3.89 -5.38 -13.12
N LEU A 49 2.99 -5.44 -12.14
CA LEU A 49 1.64 -5.97 -12.32
C LEU A 49 0.83 -5.14 -13.32
N ILE A 50 0.84 -3.81 -13.22
CA ILE A 50 0.16 -2.91 -14.18
C ILE A 50 0.71 -3.15 -15.59
N SER A 51 2.03 -3.21 -15.74
CA SER A 51 2.68 -3.42 -17.03
C SER A 51 2.30 -4.77 -17.63
N ALA A 52 2.35 -5.85 -16.83
CA ALA A 52 1.99 -7.19 -17.29
C ALA A 52 0.48 -7.32 -17.64
N ASN A 53 -0.40 -6.65 -16.88
CA ASN A 53 -1.82 -6.57 -17.21
C ASN A 53 -2.04 -5.83 -18.53
N THR A 54 -1.38 -4.69 -18.73
CA THR A 54 -1.47 -3.86 -19.94
C THR A 54 -1.05 -4.65 -21.18
N ASN A 55 0.15 -5.25 -21.14
CA ASN A 55 0.67 -6.06 -22.24
C ASN A 55 -0.26 -7.23 -22.59
N TYR A 56 -0.85 -7.88 -21.57
CA TYR A 56 -1.80 -8.98 -21.79
C TYR A 56 -3.12 -8.50 -22.37
N ILE A 57 -3.65 -7.36 -21.93
CA ILE A 57 -4.86 -6.74 -22.47
C ILE A 57 -4.65 -6.34 -23.93
N GLU A 58 -3.53 -5.70 -24.26
CA GLU A 58 -3.19 -5.32 -25.64
C GLU A 58 -3.19 -6.54 -26.56
N ALA A 59 -2.49 -7.62 -26.16
CA ALA A 59 -2.46 -8.86 -26.95
C ALA A 59 -3.83 -9.56 -27.06
N LEU A 60 -4.70 -9.44 -26.04
CA LEU A 60 -6.07 -9.96 -26.11
C LEU A 60 -6.93 -9.13 -27.08
N SER A 61 -6.78 -7.81 -27.05
CA SER A 61 -7.51 -6.88 -27.91
C SER A 61 -7.14 -7.08 -29.38
N GLU A 62 -5.87 -7.36 -29.69
CA GLU A 62 -5.44 -7.71 -31.05
C GLU A 62 -6.09 -8.99 -31.59
N ALA A 63 -6.39 -9.96 -30.72
CA ALA A 63 -7.07 -11.18 -31.12
C ALA A 63 -8.57 -10.98 -31.41
N ASP A 64 -9.19 -9.93 -30.88
CA ASP A 64 -10.59 -9.49 -31.08
C ASP A 64 -11.66 -10.61 -31.16
N THR A 65 -11.52 -11.63 -30.32
CA THR A 65 -12.55 -12.67 -30.17
C THR A 65 -13.47 -12.36 -29.01
N GLU A 66 -14.68 -12.93 -29.01
CA GLU A 66 -15.59 -12.83 -27.87
C GLU A 66 -14.96 -13.37 -26.58
N SER A 67 -14.20 -14.46 -26.68
CA SER A 67 -13.42 -14.99 -25.56
C SER A 67 -12.35 -14.00 -25.07
N SER A 68 -11.71 -13.27 -25.99
CA SER A 68 -10.72 -12.24 -25.64
C SER A 68 -11.36 -11.06 -24.92
N ARG A 69 -12.51 -10.58 -25.40
CA ARG A 69 -13.27 -9.48 -24.76
C ARG A 69 -13.69 -9.83 -23.33
N GLN A 70 -14.16 -11.05 -23.11
CA GLN A 70 -14.48 -11.52 -21.76
C GLN A 70 -13.23 -11.57 -20.86
N GLN A 71 -12.08 -11.98 -21.40
CA GLN A 71 -10.84 -12.01 -20.65
C GLN A 71 -10.33 -10.60 -20.31
N VAL A 72 -10.43 -9.63 -21.21
CA VAL A 72 -10.08 -8.22 -20.93
C VAL A 72 -10.90 -7.68 -19.76
N ASN A 73 -12.21 -7.91 -19.76
CA ASN A 73 -13.09 -7.50 -18.65
C ASN A 73 -12.67 -8.16 -17.32
N ASN A 74 -12.37 -9.45 -17.33
CA ASN A 74 -11.91 -10.17 -16.14
C ASN A 74 -10.58 -9.63 -15.62
N VAL A 75 -9.64 -9.26 -16.50
CA VAL A 75 -8.36 -8.65 -16.11
C VAL A 75 -8.59 -7.26 -15.54
N GLY A 76 -9.50 -6.46 -16.13
CA GLY A 76 -9.86 -5.14 -15.63
C GLY A 76 -10.38 -5.18 -14.19
N LYS A 77 -11.36 -6.04 -13.90
CA LYS A 77 -11.88 -6.23 -12.53
C LYS A 77 -10.78 -6.64 -11.54
N MET A 78 -9.92 -7.56 -11.95
CA MET A 78 -8.80 -8.00 -11.11
C MET A 78 -7.78 -6.88 -10.87
N ALA A 79 -7.59 -5.98 -11.84
CA ALA A 79 -6.74 -4.80 -11.67
C ALA A 79 -7.34 -3.86 -10.63
N GLU A 80 -8.64 -3.58 -10.69
CA GLU A 80 -9.35 -2.77 -9.68
C GLU A 80 -9.20 -3.36 -8.27
N ASP A 81 -9.35 -4.69 -8.12
CA ASP A 81 -9.13 -5.37 -6.84
C ASP A 81 -7.67 -5.19 -6.33
N CYS A 82 -6.70 -5.20 -7.23
CA CYS A 82 -5.29 -4.99 -6.89
C CYS A 82 -4.99 -3.53 -6.52
N ASP A 83 -5.60 -2.57 -7.20
CA ASP A 83 -5.48 -1.14 -6.91
C ASP A 83 -6.04 -0.81 -5.52
N GLN A 84 -7.23 -1.36 -5.23
CA GLN A 84 -7.83 -1.27 -3.90
C GLN A 84 -6.91 -1.88 -2.84
N ARG A 85 -6.33 -3.05 -3.12
CA ARG A 85 -5.39 -3.70 -2.19
C ARG A 85 -4.11 -2.89 -1.99
N PHE A 86 -3.61 -2.24 -3.03
CA PHE A 86 -2.46 -1.35 -2.92
C PHE A 86 -2.75 -0.18 -1.97
N ALA A 87 -3.90 0.47 -2.14
CA ALA A 87 -4.33 1.57 -1.29
C ALA A 87 -4.50 1.15 0.18
N GLU A 88 -5.04 -0.04 0.45
CA GLU A 88 -5.16 -0.59 1.81
C GLU A 88 -3.78 -0.76 2.47
N VAL A 89 -2.84 -1.38 1.77
CA VAL A 89 -1.47 -1.59 2.30
C VAL A 89 -0.78 -0.24 2.50
N GLU A 90 -0.99 0.72 1.60
CA GLU A 90 -0.48 2.09 1.77
C GLU A 90 -0.98 2.72 3.08
N GLN A 91 -2.28 2.61 3.34
CA GLN A 91 -2.89 3.16 4.57
C GLN A 91 -2.35 2.46 5.82
N GLU A 92 -2.18 1.14 5.79
CA GLU A 92 -1.59 0.38 6.91
C GLU A 92 -0.17 0.84 7.22
N VAL A 93 0.68 1.00 6.18
CA VAL A 93 2.06 1.45 6.34
C VAL A 93 2.11 2.88 6.87
N LYS A 94 1.30 3.80 6.30
CA LYS A 94 1.20 5.20 6.77
C LYS A 94 0.75 5.26 8.23
N SER A 95 -0.32 4.53 8.57
CA SER A 95 -0.86 4.48 9.93
C SER A 95 0.18 3.99 10.95
N SER A 96 0.95 2.96 10.57
CA SER A 96 2.03 2.45 11.42
C SER A 96 3.13 3.47 11.67
N LEU A 97 3.60 4.15 10.61
CA LEU A 97 4.63 5.20 10.72
C LEU A 97 4.13 6.40 11.53
N TRP A 98 2.91 6.86 11.27
CA TRP A 98 2.32 7.98 12.02
C TRP A 98 2.12 7.66 13.50
N SER A 99 1.69 6.44 13.83
CA SER A 99 1.53 6.02 15.22
C SER A 99 2.85 6.04 15.98
N ARG A 100 3.94 5.60 15.33
CA ARG A 100 5.30 5.64 15.92
C ARG A 100 5.79 7.07 16.11
N PHE A 101 5.59 7.93 15.11
CA PHE A 101 5.94 9.34 15.21
C PHE A 101 5.15 10.02 16.34
N ALA A 102 3.84 9.76 16.44
CA ALA A 102 3.01 10.32 17.51
C ALA A 102 3.49 9.88 18.90
N LEU A 103 3.90 8.62 19.06
CA LEU A 103 4.42 8.11 20.32
C LEU A 103 5.78 8.73 20.68
N LEU A 104 6.69 8.84 19.71
CA LEU A 104 8.07 9.27 19.96
C LEU A 104 8.20 10.79 20.09
N GLU A 105 7.49 11.55 19.26
CA GLU A 105 7.69 12.99 19.14
C GLU A 105 6.55 13.80 19.75
N LEU A 106 5.29 13.36 19.55
CA LEU A 106 4.14 14.14 20.01
C LEU A 106 3.81 13.90 21.49
N ALA A 107 3.89 12.65 21.97
CA ALA A 107 3.54 12.33 23.36
C ALA A 107 4.43 13.07 24.40
N PRO A 108 5.76 13.18 24.23
CA PRO A 108 6.59 13.96 25.15
C PRO A 108 6.28 15.45 25.11
N LEU A 109 5.99 16.01 23.92
CA LEU A 109 5.63 17.42 23.77
C LEU A 109 4.28 17.73 24.41
N ALA A 110 3.30 16.85 24.27
CA ALA A 110 2.00 16.97 24.92
C ALA A 110 2.15 16.95 26.45
N SER A 111 2.90 15.99 27.00
CA SER A 111 3.18 15.93 28.44
C SER A 111 3.92 17.18 28.95
N ARG A 112 4.84 17.75 28.16
CA ARG A 112 5.53 19.00 28.51
C ARG A 112 4.58 20.20 28.49
N ALA A 113 3.66 20.26 27.53
CA ALA A 113 2.67 21.33 27.45
C ALA A 113 1.68 21.27 28.63
N GLU A 114 1.23 20.07 29.02
CA GLU A 114 0.36 19.86 30.17
C GLU A 114 1.02 20.25 31.50
N SER A 115 2.31 19.94 31.66
CA SER A 115 3.08 20.32 32.86
C SER A 115 3.41 21.81 32.95
N HIS A 116 3.26 22.57 31.85
CA HIS A 116 3.48 24.03 31.80
C HIS A 116 2.18 24.80 31.53
N GLY A 117 1.01 24.16 31.73
CA GLY A 117 -0.28 24.84 31.68
C GLY A 117 -0.33 26.01 32.68
N PRO A 118 -1.10 27.09 32.39
CA PRO A 118 -1.05 28.32 33.16
C PRO A 118 -1.28 28.03 34.65
N SER A 119 -0.30 28.41 35.48
CA SER A 119 -0.47 28.46 36.93
C SER A 119 -1.76 29.19 37.24
N ARG A 120 -2.65 28.57 38.02
CA ARG A 120 -3.78 29.25 38.66
C ARG A 120 -3.23 30.24 39.70
N GLU A 121 -2.60 31.31 39.23
CA GLU A 121 -2.27 32.51 39.99
C GLU A 121 -3.08 33.64 39.39
N ASP A 122 -4.40 33.59 39.57
CA ASP A 122 -5.30 34.75 39.41
C ASP A 122 -6.67 34.41 40.01
N GLN A 123 -6.67 34.01 41.29
CA GLN A 123 -7.85 34.16 42.16
C GLN A 123 -7.39 34.64 43.53
N GLY A 124 -6.85 35.86 43.54
CA GLY A 124 -6.69 36.65 44.75
C GLY A 124 -7.01 38.10 44.40
N GLU A 125 -8.23 38.53 44.69
CA GLU A 125 -8.56 39.82 45.35
C GLU A 125 -10.06 40.09 45.28
N ALA A 126 -10.72 39.92 46.43
CA ALA A 126 -11.74 40.83 46.96
C ALA A 126 -11.88 40.58 48.47
#